data_AF-A0A8J8B2A0-F1
#
_entry.id   AF-A0A8J8B2A0-F1
#
_cell.length_a   1.000
_cell.length_b   1.000
_cell.length_c   1.000
_cell.angle_alpha   90.00
_cell.angle_beta   90.00
_cell.angle_gamma   90.00
#
_symmetry.space_group_name_H-M   'P 1'
#
loop_
_entity.id
_entity.type
_entity.pdbx_description
1 polymer ?
#
loop_
_entity_poly.entity_id
_entity_poly.type
_entity_poly.pdbx_seq_one_letter_code
_entity_poly.pdbx_strand_id
1 'polypeptide(L)'
;MHEIIIIGTVPPCPRCKLLTDVVTEKAKKLELIVNIQHISYTSEEAAELAERAGLKPGTAKDVAKIIGQDISLEKMPKASELSELDYIKNLEPEMMQFESLFREVYILDNWLRNFENRAKAVGILMTPALVIDGEIKYNGSVPDLSLINELLGELKR
;
A
#
# COMPACT_ATOMS: atom_id res chain seq x y z
N MET A 1 4.57 13.61 18.44
CA MET A 1 3.66 13.62 17.28
C MET A 1 4.26 12.66 16.29
N HIS A 2 3.54 11.60 15.94
CA HIS A 2 4.06 10.59 15.02
C HIS A 2 3.86 11.03 13.58
N GLU A 3 4.74 10.55 12.71
CA GLU A 3 4.69 10.80 11.28
C GLU A 3 4.35 9.52 10.53
N ILE A 4 3.37 9.60 9.63
CA ILE A 4 2.97 8.49 8.77
C ILE A 4 3.06 8.96 7.33
N ILE A 5 3.93 8.29 6.56
CA ILE A 5 4.15 8.59 5.15
C ILE A 5 3.67 7.41 4.32
N ILE A 6 2.82 7.69 3.34
CA ILE A 6 2.44 6.76 2.29
C ILE A 6 3.24 7.13 1.05
N ILE A 7 4.13 6.25 0.61
CA ILE A 7 4.89 6.43 -0.63
C ILE A 7 4.10 5.78 -1.77
N GLY A 8 3.76 6.57 -2.78
CA GLY A 8 2.88 6.13 -3.87
C GLY A 8 3.07 6.91 -5.16
N THR A 9 2.20 6.68 -6.14
CA THR A 9 2.16 7.50 -7.36
C THR A 9 1.44 8.82 -7.10
N VAL A 10 1.80 9.90 -7.79
CA VAL A 10 1.05 11.17 -7.75
C VAL A 10 0.58 11.52 -9.18
N PRO A 11 -0.74 11.56 -9.46
CA PRO A 11 -1.87 11.31 -8.55
C PRO A 11 -1.93 9.87 -7.99
N PRO A 12 -2.57 9.65 -6.83
CA PRO A 12 -2.65 8.34 -6.19
C PRO A 12 -3.39 7.34 -7.08
N CYS A 13 -2.76 6.18 -7.32
CA CYS A 13 -3.45 5.03 -7.88
C CYS A 13 -4.42 4.41 -6.84
N PRO A 14 -5.34 3.51 -7.23
CA PRO A 14 -6.35 2.94 -6.33
C PRO A 14 -5.77 2.39 -5.01
N ARG A 15 -4.61 1.71 -5.09
CA ARG A 15 -3.92 1.13 -3.92
C ARG A 15 -3.36 2.17 -2.96
N CYS A 16 -2.73 3.23 -3.49
CA CYS A 16 -2.18 4.32 -2.69
C CYS A 16 -3.32 5.12 -2.03
N LYS A 17 -4.40 5.35 -2.79
CA LYS A 17 -5.61 6.00 -2.29
C LYS A 17 -6.23 5.21 -1.13
N LEU A 18 -6.47 3.91 -1.33
CA LEU A 18 -7.08 3.07 -0.28
C LEU A 18 -6.25 3.05 0.99
N LEU A 19 -4.93 2.86 0.87
CA LEU A 19 -4.05 2.84 2.03
C LEU A 19 -4.11 4.17 2.80
N THR A 20 -4.05 5.30 2.08
CA THR A 20 -4.14 6.64 2.68
C THR A 20 -5.47 6.84 3.40
N ASP A 21 -6.59 6.50 2.75
CA ASP A 21 -7.94 6.66 3.28
C ASP A 21 -8.15 5.77 4.53
N VAL A 22 -7.74 4.49 4.48
CA VAL A 22 -7.86 3.55 5.60
C VAL A 22 -7.01 3.96 6.80
N VAL A 23 -5.73 4.31 6.57
CA VAL A 23 -4.83 4.76 7.64
C VAL A 23 -5.35 6.03 8.29
N THR A 24 -5.87 6.96 7.49
CA THR A 24 -6.47 8.21 7.98
C THR A 24 -7.68 7.94 8.86
N GLU A 25 -8.64 7.12 8.41
CA GLU A 25 -9.84 6.81 9.18
C GLU A 25 -9.53 6.02 10.46
N LYS A 26 -8.58 5.07 10.40
CA LYS A 26 -8.14 4.33 11.58
C LYS A 26 -7.40 5.21 12.59
N ALA A 27 -6.53 6.10 12.13
CA ALA A 27 -5.84 7.04 13.01
C ALA A 27 -6.83 7.98 13.72
N LYS A 28 -7.86 8.46 13.02
CA LYS A 28 -8.96 9.25 13.61
C LYS A 28 -9.72 8.45 14.66
N LYS A 29 -10.15 7.22 14.35
CA LYS A 29 -10.86 6.34 15.28
C LYS A 29 -10.05 6.04 16.54
N LEU A 30 -8.74 5.92 16.40
CA LEU A 30 -7.82 5.68 17.49
C LEU A 30 -7.45 6.97 18.26
N GLU A 31 -7.94 8.13 17.85
CA GLU A 31 -7.65 9.46 18.43
C GLU A 31 -6.15 9.77 18.46
N LEU A 32 -5.41 9.35 17.44
CA LEU A 32 -3.96 9.55 17.37
C LEU A 32 -3.61 10.96 16.90
N ILE A 33 -2.60 11.56 17.51
CA ILE A 33 -2.01 12.84 17.06
C ILE A 33 -0.87 12.54 16.08
N VAL A 34 -1.22 12.45 14.80
CA VAL A 34 -0.31 12.06 13.71
C VAL A 34 -0.33 13.05 12.54
N ASN A 35 0.81 13.21 11.88
CA ASN A 35 0.92 13.87 10.58
C ASN A 35 0.89 12.78 9.50
N ILE A 36 -0.16 12.75 8.67
CA ILE A 36 -0.28 11.76 7.58
C ILE A 36 -0.03 12.46 6.25
N GLN A 37 0.92 11.95 5.48
CA GLN A 37 1.29 12.50 4.18
C GLN A 37 1.35 11.40 3.12
N HIS A 38 0.95 11.76 1.89
CA HIS A 38 1.14 10.92 0.72
C HIS A 38 2.14 11.61 -0.20
N ILE A 39 3.28 10.96 -0.45
CA ILE A 39 4.37 11.50 -1.25
C ILE A 39 4.59 10.67 -2.52
N SER A 40 5.15 11.31 -3.55
CA SER A 40 5.53 10.60 -4.77
C SER A 40 6.70 9.66 -4.51
N TYR A 41 6.66 8.45 -5.06
CA TYR A 41 7.80 7.53 -5.07
C TYR A 41 9.04 8.08 -5.80
N THR A 42 8.87 9.16 -6.56
CA THR A 42 9.95 9.88 -7.22
C THR A 42 10.48 11.07 -6.42
N SER A 43 9.97 11.32 -5.20
CA SER A 43 10.49 12.41 -4.35
C SER A 43 11.86 12.03 -3.76
N GLU A 44 12.64 13.05 -3.42
CA GLU A 44 13.92 12.89 -2.73
C GLU A 44 13.74 12.17 -1.38
N GLU A 45 12.73 12.56 -0.61
CA GLU A 45 12.35 11.92 0.64
C GLU A 45 12.03 10.41 0.48
N ALA A 46 11.30 10.02 -0.56
CA ALA A 46 11.03 8.61 -0.83
C ALA A 46 12.30 7.84 -1.19
N ALA A 47 13.25 8.48 -1.88
CA ALA A 47 14.54 7.90 -2.20
C ALA A 47 15.39 7.69 -0.95
N GLU A 48 15.47 8.69 -0.06
CA GLU A 48 16.19 8.59 1.21
C GLU A 48 15.64 7.48 2.11
N LEU A 49 14.31 7.38 2.24
CA LEU A 49 13.66 6.34 3.04
C LEU A 49 13.94 4.94 2.48
N ALA A 50 13.90 4.77 1.16
CA ALA A 50 14.21 3.50 0.53
C ALA A 50 15.70 3.13 0.66
N GLU A 51 16.61 4.11 0.54
CA GLU A 51 18.05 3.90 0.62
C GLU A 51 18.49 3.41 2.01
N ARG A 52 17.85 3.88 3.08
CA ARG A 52 18.06 3.37 4.45
C ARG A 52 17.80 1.85 4.57
N ALA A 53 16.93 1.31 3.72
CA ALA A 53 16.65 -0.12 3.63
C ALA A 53 17.46 -0.85 2.53
N GLY A 54 18.37 -0.16 1.85
CA GLY A 54 19.14 -0.70 0.72
C GLY A 54 18.31 -0.91 -0.54
N LEU A 55 17.22 -0.16 -0.71
CA LEU A 55 16.26 -0.28 -1.81
C LEU A 55 16.17 1.03 -2.60
N LYS A 56 15.57 0.96 -3.79
CA LYS A 56 15.13 2.13 -4.58
C LYS A 56 13.61 2.19 -4.61
N PRO A 57 12.99 3.37 -4.48
CA PRO A 57 11.55 3.46 -4.60
C PRO A 57 11.12 3.13 -6.04
N GLY A 58 9.99 2.43 -6.18
CA GLY A 58 9.51 2.05 -7.50
C GLY A 58 8.12 1.43 -7.48
N THR A 59 7.61 1.15 -8.68
CA THR A 59 6.30 0.56 -8.90
C THR A 59 6.41 -0.89 -9.34
N ALA A 60 5.28 -1.59 -9.43
CA ALA A 60 5.26 -2.93 -10.01
C ALA A 60 5.81 -2.94 -11.46
N LYS A 61 5.65 -1.86 -12.22
CA LYS A 61 6.19 -1.74 -13.59
C LYS A 61 7.71 -1.73 -13.60
N ASP A 62 8.34 -1.08 -12.62
CA ASP A 62 9.80 -1.06 -12.48
C ASP A 62 10.33 -2.45 -12.14
N VAL A 63 9.65 -3.16 -11.23
CA VAL A 63 9.96 -4.57 -10.94
C VAL A 63 9.82 -5.42 -12.19
N ALA A 64 8.70 -5.31 -12.90
CA ALA A 64 8.43 -6.07 -14.13
C ALA A 64 9.54 -5.88 -15.18
N LYS A 65 9.94 -4.63 -15.41
CA LYS A 65 11.03 -4.27 -16.31
C LYS A 65 12.35 -4.93 -15.94
N ILE A 66 12.70 -4.96 -14.64
CA ILE A 66 13.95 -5.58 -14.17
C ILE A 66 13.91 -7.11 -14.35
N ILE A 67 12.77 -7.75 -14.13
CA ILE A 67 12.62 -9.22 -14.27
C ILE A 67 12.28 -9.68 -15.68
N GLY A 68 12.25 -8.78 -16.68
CA GLY A 68 11.95 -9.10 -18.07
C GLY A 68 10.50 -9.53 -18.32
N GLN A 69 9.57 -9.04 -17.50
CA GLN A 69 8.13 -9.28 -17.65
C GLN A 69 7.39 -8.00 -18.00
N ASP A 70 6.17 -8.13 -18.51
CA ASP A 70 5.31 -7.00 -18.86
C ASP A 70 4.01 -7.02 -18.04
N ILE A 71 3.57 -5.83 -17.62
CA ILE A 71 2.29 -5.61 -16.95
C ILE A 71 1.33 -5.04 -17.99
N SER A 72 0.47 -5.89 -18.54
CA SER A 72 -0.60 -5.48 -19.44
C SER A 72 -1.96 -5.58 -18.75
N LEU A 73 -2.68 -4.47 -18.67
CA LEU A 73 -4.03 -4.39 -18.08
C LEU A 73 -5.03 -5.36 -18.74
N GLU A 74 -4.78 -5.75 -19.99
CA GLU A 74 -5.59 -6.74 -20.70
C GLU A 74 -5.54 -8.13 -20.08
N LYS A 75 -4.48 -8.41 -19.31
CA LYS A 75 -4.27 -9.67 -18.58
C LYS A 75 -4.76 -9.61 -17.14
N MET A 76 -5.38 -8.51 -16.72
CA MET A 76 -5.92 -8.39 -15.37
C MET A 76 -7.12 -9.34 -15.22
N PRO A 77 -7.13 -10.20 -14.19
CA PRO A 77 -8.24 -11.12 -13.95
C PRO A 77 -9.54 -10.33 -13.74
N LYS A 78 -10.65 -10.91 -14.22
CA LYS A 78 -11.96 -10.29 -14.00
C LYS A 78 -12.39 -10.52 -12.57
N ALA A 79 -13.16 -9.57 -12.01
CA ALA A 79 -13.71 -9.69 -10.65
C ALA A 79 -14.48 -11.01 -10.42
N SER A 80 -15.09 -11.56 -11.48
CA SER A 80 -15.81 -12.84 -11.46
C SER A 80 -14.93 -14.09 -11.27
N GLU A 81 -13.61 -13.97 -11.45
CA GLU A 81 -12.66 -15.08 -11.38
C GLU A 81 -11.95 -15.16 -10.01
N LEU A 82 -12.19 -14.18 -9.12
CA LEU A 82 -11.65 -14.17 -7.76
C LEU A 82 -12.70 -14.73 -6.81
N SER A 83 -12.43 -15.92 -6.28
CA SER A 83 -13.39 -16.74 -5.52
C SER A 83 -13.67 -16.27 -4.09
N GLU A 84 -12.97 -15.26 -3.57
CA GLU A 84 -13.16 -14.83 -2.17
C GLU A 84 -13.10 -13.31 -2.03
N LEU A 85 -14.29 -12.69 -1.99
CA LEU A 85 -14.50 -11.32 -1.50
C LEU A 85 -15.23 -11.33 -0.14
N ASP A 86 -15.20 -12.47 0.55
CA ASP A 86 -15.94 -12.67 1.81
C ASP A 86 -15.43 -11.77 2.94
N TYR A 87 -14.16 -11.37 2.93
CA TYR A 87 -13.65 -10.40 3.91
C TYR A 87 -14.24 -9.00 3.72
N ILE A 88 -14.66 -8.65 2.50
CA ILE A 88 -15.30 -7.36 2.19
C ILE A 88 -16.72 -7.30 2.79
N LYS A 89 -17.37 -8.45 2.95
CA LYS A 89 -18.71 -8.53 3.59
C LYS A 89 -18.66 -8.21 5.10
N ASN A 90 -17.49 -8.29 5.71
CA ASN A 90 -17.28 -8.11 7.15
C ASN A 90 -16.41 -6.86 7.46
N LEU A 91 -16.43 -5.86 6.58
CA LEU A 91 -15.75 -4.59 6.86
C LEU A 91 -16.35 -3.88 8.08
N GLU A 92 -15.50 -3.19 8.83
CA GLU A 92 -15.94 -2.28 9.90
C GLU A 92 -16.89 -1.21 9.31
N PRO A 93 -17.93 -0.73 10.04
CA PRO A 93 -18.94 0.18 9.49
C PRO A 93 -18.37 1.42 8.80
N GLU A 94 -17.32 2.01 9.36
CA GLU A 94 -16.60 3.16 8.81
C GLU A 94 -15.78 2.86 7.55
N MET A 95 -15.47 1.58 7.29
CA MET A 95 -14.74 1.13 6.10
C MET A 95 -15.69 0.81 4.93
N MET A 96 -16.99 0.63 5.20
CA MET A 96 -18.00 0.32 4.18
C MET A 96 -18.07 1.36 3.06
N GLN A 97 -17.77 2.62 3.36
CA GLN A 97 -17.70 3.69 2.35
C GLN A 97 -16.62 3.44 1.26
N PHE A 98 -15.64 2.58 1.54
CA PHE A 98 -14.57 2.22 0.62
C PHE A 98 -14.76 0.86 -0.05
N GLU A 99 -15.92 0.21 0.10
CA GLU A 99 -16.15 -1.18 -0.36
C GLU A 99 -15.74 -1.41 -1.83
N SER A 100 -16.17 -0.53 -2.72
CA SER A 100 -15.83 -0.60 -4.15
C SER A 100 -14.32 -0.52 -4.38
N LEU A 101 -13.63 0.35 -3.63
CA LEU A 101 -12.18 0.51 -3.73
C LEU A 101 -11.44 -0.69 -3.13
N PHE A 102 -11.93 -1.29 -2.04
CA PHE A 102 -11.41 -2.56 -1.52
C PHE A 102 -11.48 -3.67 -2.57
N ARG A 103 -12.61 -3.80 -3.29
CA ARG A 103 -12.78 -4.79 -4.36
C ARG A 103 -11.77 -4.59 -5.48
N GLU A 104 -11.62 -3.35 -5.94
CA GLU A 104 -10.66 -3.00 -6.99
C GLU A 104 -9.22 -3.30 -6.56
N VAL A 105 -8.83 -2.85 -5.36
CA VAL A 105 -7.48 -3.06 -4.83
C VAL A 105 -7.18 -4.53 -4.62
N TYR A 106 -8.14 -5.33 -4.16
CA TYR A 106 -7.98 -6.78 -4.03
C TYR A 106 -7.61 -7.45 -5.35
N ILE A 107 -8.30 -7.08 -6.43
CA ILE A 107 -8.00 -7.60 -7.77
C ILE A 107 -6.58 -7.20 -8.18
N LEU A 108 -6.23 -5.92 -7.98
CA LEU A 108 -4.91 -5.40 -8.32
C LEU A 108 -3.79 -6.08 -7.53
N ASP A 109 -3.93 -6.25 -6.22
CA ASP A 109 -2.90 -6.84 -5.38
C ASP A 109 -2.71 -8.34 -5.62
N ASN A 110 -3.79 -9.08 -5.93
CA ASN A 110 -3.65 -10.46 -6.36
C ASN A 110 -2.94 -10.56 -7.71
N TRP A 111 -3.30 -9.70 -8.66
CA TRP A 111 -2.68 -9.69 -9.98
C TRP A 111 -1.20 -9.29 -9.94
N LEU A 112 -0.85 -8.33 -9.08
CA LEU A 112 0.51 -7.81 -8.95
C LEU A 112 1.39 -8.61 -7.98
N ARG A 113 0.86 -9.65 -7.33
CA ARG A 113 1.55 -10.43 -6.27
C ARG A 113 2.90 -10.98 -6.69
N ASN A 114 3.04 -11.44 -7.94
CA ASN A 114 4.33 -11.93 -8.44
C ASN A 114 5.43 -10.84 -8.43
N PHE A 115 5.06 -9.58 -8.69
CA PHE A 115 6.01 -8.47 -8.67
C PHE A 115 6.34 -8.07 -7.23
N GLU A 116 5.34 -8.03 -6.35
CA GLU A 116 5.55 -7.80 -4.92
C GLU A 116 6.55 -8.79 -4.32
N ASN A 117 6.33 -10.09 -4.55
CA ASN A 117 7.19 -11.16 -4.03
C ASN A 117 8.64 -11.06 -4.52
N ARG A 118 8.89 -10.40 -5.66
CA ARG A 118 10.22 -10.23 -6.25
C ARG A 118 10.85 -8.88 -5.97
N ALA A 119 10.06 -7.89 -5.55
CA ALA A 119 10.47 -6.49 -5.46
C ALA A 119 11.75 -6.30 -4.63
N LYS A 120 11.78 -6.86 -3.42
CA LYS A 120 12.95 -6.76 -2.54
C LYS A 120 14.19 -7.42 -3.13
N ALA A 121 14.03 -8.59 -3.77
CA ALA A 121 15.14 -9.31 -4.38
C ALA A 121 15.78 -8.55 -5.55
N VAL A 122 15.01 -7.69 -6.22
CA VAL A 122 15.51 -6.80 -7.29
C VAL A 122 15.84 -5.39 -6.80
N GLY A 123 15.86 -5.17 -5.48
CA GLY A 123 16.25 -3.89 -4.88
C GLY A 123 15.21 -2.78 -4.99
N ILE A 124 13.92 -3.13 -5.11
CA ILE A 124 12.82 -2.16 -5.24
C ILE A 124 11.94 -2.15 -3.98
N LEU A 125 11.76 -0.97 -3.39
CA LEU A 125 10.70 -0.65 -2.45
C LEU A 125 9.42 -0.40 -3.26
N MET A 126 8.67 -1.47 -3.52
CA MET A 126 7.48 -1.39 -4.38
C MET A 126 6.34 -0.64 -3.69
N THR A 127 5.74 0.32 -4.38
CA THR A 127 4.56 1.06 -3.90
C THR A 127 3.26 0.21 -3.92
N PRO A 128 2.28 0.54 -3.06
CA PRO A 128 2.37 1.55 -2.01
C PRO A 128 3.29 1.09 -0.88
N ALA A 129 3.95 2.03 -0.20
CA ALA A 129 4.71 1.73 1.02
C ALA A 129 4.19 2.56 2.18
N LEU A 130 4.00 1.92 3.34
CA LEU A 130 3.63 2.53 4.60
C LEU A 130 4.89 2.72 5.45
N VAL A 131 5.20 3.97 5.75
CA VAL A 131 6.31 4.37 6.61
C VAL A 131 5.73 5.02 7.86
N ILE A 132 6.22 4.64 9.04
CA ILE A 132 5.83 5.22 10.32
C ILE A 132 7.11 5.60 11.06
N ASP A 133 7.22 6.87 11.46
CA ASP A 133 8.38 7.46 12.13
C ASP A 133 9.72 7.14 11.43
N GLY A 134 9.73 7.24 10.10
CA GLY A 134 10.90 6.98 9.26
C GLY A 134 11.23 5.52 9.02
N GLU A 135 10.45 4.57 9.57
CA GLU A 135 10.62 3.13 9.36
C GLU A 135 9.60 2.59 8.36
N ILE A 136 10.08 1.83 7.36
CA ILE A 136 9.21 1.11 6.42
C ILE A 136 8.53 -0.05 7.16
N LYS A 137 7.22 0.04 7.36
CA LYS A 137 6.42 -0.99 8.04
C LYS A 137 5.81 -2.00 7.08
N TYR A 138 5.45 -1.56 5.88
CA TYR A 138 4.83 -2.42 4.87
C TYR A 138 5.05 -1.87 3.45
N ASN A 139 5.12 -2.73 2.43
CA ASN A 139 5.19 -2.26 1.04
C ASN A 139 4.69 -3.30 0.02
N GLY A 140 4.32 -2.81 -1.16
CA GLY A 140 4.03 -3.61 -2.36
C GLY A 140 2.56 -3.95 -2.60
N SER A 141 1.76 -3.98 -1.55
CA SER A 141 0.29 -4.09 -1.61
C SER A 141 -0.36 -3.22 -0.52
N VAL A 142 -1.68 -3.25 -0.41
CA VAL A 142 -2.36 -2.70 0.77
C VAL A 142 -2.37 -3.77 1.88
N PRO A 143 -1.83 -3.49 3.08
CA PRO A 143 -1.88 -4.42 4.20
C PRO A 143 -3.32 -4.66 4.66
N ASP A 144 -3.56 -5.81 5.29
CA ASP A 144 -4.87 -6.08 5.89
C ASP A 144 -5.19 -5.11 7.04
N LEU A 145 -6.48 -4.99 7.38
CA LEU A 145 -6.95 -4.04 8.39
C LEU A 145 -6.43 -4.37 9.79
N SER A 146 -6.19 -5.65 10.10
CA SER A 146 -5.64 -6.08 11.39
C SER A 146 -4.22 -5.57 11.58
N LEU A 147 -3.37 -5.68 10.56
CA LEU A 147 -1.99 -5.21 10.58
C LEU A 147 -1.95 -3.68 10.67
N ILE A 148 -2.82 -2.97 9.94
CA ILE A 148 -2.92 -1.50 10.08
C ILE A 148 -3.32 -1.13 11.52
N ASN A 149 -4.31 -1.81 12.10
CA ASN A 149 -4.73 -1.58 13.49
C ASN A 149 -3.59 -1.84 14.49
N GLU A 150 -2.83 -2.92 14.29
CA GLU A 150 -1.68 -3.27 15.12
C GLU A 150 -0.62 -2.17 15.08
N LEU A 151 -0.16 -1.81 13.87
CA LEU A 151 0.87 -0.80 13.66
C LEU A 151 0.46 0.57 14.23
N LEU A 152 -0.78 1.00 14.02
CA LEU A 152 -1.27 2.26 14.57
C LEU A 152 -1.52 2.19 16.08
N GLY A 153 -1.86 1.01 16.61
CA GLY A 153 -2.06 0.78 18.04
C GLY A 153 -0.75 0.92 18.85
N GLU A 154 0.40 0.62 18.24
CA GLU A 154 1.71 0.82 18.86
C GLU A 154 2.01 2.30 19.14
N LEU A 155 1.42 3.22 18.39
CA LEU A 155 1.60 4.68 18.52
C LEU A 155 0.82 5.30 19.68
N LYS A 156 -0.01 4.52 20.39
CA LYS A 156 -0.70 4.99 21.61
C LYS A 156 0.19 5.02 22.85
N ARG A 157 1.38 4.43 22.77
CA ARG A 157 2.25 4.18 23.92
C ARG A 157 3.06 5.41 24.32
#